data_AF-A0A947QWU0-F1
#
_entry.id   AF-A0A947QWU0-F1
#
_cell.length_a   1.000
_cell.length_b   1.000
_cell.length_c   1.000
_cell.angle_alpha   90.00
_cell.angle_beta   90.00
_cell.angle_gamma   90.00
#
_symmetry.space_group_name_H-M   'P 1'
#
loop_
_entity.id
_entity.type
_entity.pdbx_description
1 polymer ?
#
loop_
_entity_poly.entity_id
_entity_poly.type
_entity_poly.pdbx_seq_one_letter_code
_entity_poly.pdbx_strand_id
1 'polypeptide(L)'
;MKKLITLLIAILVISTFTSCTAPFFQKEEPNNLNLPDDEETTEDQTVQELQQQIDDLKAELEEQKSDTTTTTTTTTTTSTPNYISVSSPANNSTFHETPIVFNGAVSPNTTKIVVTASGPGLLGNSYQDVYTLTAFKKGDETFTYRASIDYKNLAYGSNDYKFTAYYDDGTTGSTNLTIYFVEAGAEMGKPVIYLYPEETTDVFVNVEPTAGISISDPEIGKGWNVTAHPDGRLFVDGKEYPYLFWEGFAANFQTPKEGFVVSKEKVAGFFDEKLAFIGLNTKEIADFKEYWVPRLNDSPYYFITFIPEEVFNSYAPLTVKPAPDTVIRVFFDYKGLDSLKKVPEQTLKSHSRDGFTVVEWGGRLYR
;
A
#
# COMPACT_ATOMS: atom_id res chain seq x y z
N MET A 1 -6.78 26.03 -17.29
CA MET A 1 -6.94 25.46 -15.93
C MET A 1 -5.62 25.04 -15.28
N LYS A 2 -4.72 24.27 -15.92
CA LYS A 2 -3.43 23.88 -15.29
C LYS A 2 -2.48 25.05 -14.96
N LYS A 3 -2.49 26.15 -15.72
CA LYS A 3 -1.73 27.37 -15.38
C LYS A 3 -2.34 28.23 -14.25
N LEU A 4 -3.63 28.03 -13.94
CA LEU A 4 -4.35 28.82 -12.93
C LEU A 4 -4.14 28.27 -11.51
N ILE A 5 -3.88 26.95 -11.40
CA ILE A 5 -3.70 26.25 -10.12
C ILE A 5 -2.27 26.44 -9.59
N THR A 6 -1.26 26.54 -10.46
CA THR A 6 0.11 26.88 -10.07
C THR A 6 0.22 28.31 -9.51
N LEU A 7 -0.68 29.21 -9.93
CA LEU A 7 -0.66 30.64 -9.58
C LEU A 7 -1.19 30.94 -8.16
N LEU A 8 -2.12 30.12 -7.63
CA LEU A 8 -2.63 30.30 -6.27
C LEU A 8 -1.63 29.87 -5.18
N ILE A 9 -0.69 28.99 -5.50
CA ILE A 9 0.28 28.46 -4.53
C ILE A 9 1.42 29.46 -4.28
N ALA A 10 1.78 30.28 -5.27
CA ALA A 10 2.83 31.29 -5.11
C ALA A 10 2.36 32.51 -4.27
N ILE A 11 1.08 32.90 -4.35
CA ILE A 11 0.52 34.04 -3.62
C ILE A 11 0.43 33.78 -2.10
N LEU A 12 0.39 32.51 -1.68
CA LEU A 12 0.24 32.14 -0.27
C LEU A 12 1.57 32.09 0.52
N VAL A 13 2.72 32.08 -0.16
CA VAL A 13 4.04 31.90 0.51
C VAL A 13 4.71 33.22 0.90
N ILE A 14 4.26 34.37 0.38
CA ILE A 14 4.92 35.67 0.63
C ILE A 14 4.22 36.47 1.75
N SER A 15 3.05 36.04 2.26
CA SER A 15 2.29 36.78 3.28
C SER A 15 2.68 36.50 4.74
N THR A 16 3.71 35.71 5.03
CA THR A 16 4.09 35.34 6.40
C THR A 16 5.37 35.98 6.95
N PHE A 17 6.06 36.84 6.20
CA PHE A 17 7.26 37.53 6.71
C PHE A 17 7.11 39.05 6.71
N THR A 18 6.19 39.58 7.51
CA THR A 18 6.27 40.97 7.99
C THR A 18 5.71 41.08 9.40
N SER A 19 6.49 40.66 10.40
CA SER A 19 6.50 41.30 11.74
C SER A 19 7.49 40.61 12.67
N CYS A 20 8.71 41.14 12.75
CA CYS A 20 9.45 41.11 14.01
C CYS A 20 10.50 42.21 14.02
N THR A 21 10.25 43.25 14.82
CA THR A 21 11.19 44.32 15.14
C THR A 21 12.23 43.82 16.15
N ALA A 22 13.51 43.92 15.83
CA ALA A 22 14.62 43.65 16.76
C ALA A 22 14.99 44.90 17.59
N PRO A 23 15.52 44.74 18.83
CA PRO A 23 16.34 45.75 19.46
C PRO A 23 17.82 45.33 19.57
N PHE A 24 18.64 46.07 18.85
CA PHE A 24 19.95 46.66 19.20
C PHE A 24 20.68 46.20 20.49
N PHE A 25 21.92 45.68 20.37
CA PHE A 25 23.10 46.10 21.15
C PHE A 25 24.44 45.69 20.47
N GLN A 26 25.43 46.58 20.59
CA GLN A 26 26.77 46.70 19.96
C GLN A 26 27.77 45.57 20.35
N LYS A 27 28.52 44.98 19.40
CA LYS A 27 29.83 45.35 18.78
C LYS A 27 31.08 44.98 19.62
N GLU A 28 31.78 43.92 19.21
CA GLU A 28 33.26 43.82 19.17
C GLU A 28 33.69 42.87 18.04
N GLU A 29 34.65 43.31 17.22
CA GLU A 29 35.34 42.62 16.11
C GLU A 29 36.81 43.11 16.13
N PRO A 30 37.81 42.56 15.39
CA PRO A 30 37.80 41.41 14.46
C PRO A 30 39.07 40.52 14.48
N ASN A 31 39.07 39.45 13.65
CA ASN A 31 40.15 39.07 12.72
C ASN A 31 39.72 37.80 11.94
N ASN A 32 39.06 37.94 10.79
CA ASN A 32 39.57 38.13 9.42
C ASN A 32 40.06 36.85 8.71
N LEU A 33 39.24 36.34 7.79
CA LEU A 33 39.71 35.70 6.55
C LEU A 33 38.69 35.99 5.42
N ASN A 34 39.22 36.53 4.32
CA ASN A 34 38.55 36.95 3.08
C ASN A 34 37.56 35.92 2.48
N LEU A 35 36.39 36.42 2.08
CA LEU A 35 35.56 35.88 0.99
C LEU A 35 35.29 37.03 -0.01
N PRO A 36 35.24 36.77 -1.33
CA PRO A 36 34.92 37.78 -2.33
C PRO A 36 33.43 38.13 -2.29
N ASP A 37 33.15 39.44 -2.28
CA ASP A 37 31.82 40.05 -2.45
C ASP A 37 31.24 39.69 -3.83
N ASP A 38 30.02 39.14 -3.87
CA ASP A 38 29.03 39.30 -4.95
C ASP A 38 27.81 38.40 -4.66
N GLU A 39 26.93 38.80 -3.73
CA GLU A 39 25.63 38.12 -3.56
C GLU A 39 24.48 39.06 -3.13
N GLU A 40 24.53 40.34 -3.51
CA GLU A 40 23.45 41.30 -3.19
C GLU A 40 22.82 41.97 -4.44
N THR A 41 22.98 41.38 -5.63
CA THR A 41 22.43 41.95 -6.89
C THR A 41 21.45 41.04 -7.64
N THR A 42 21.27 39.78 -7.24
CA THR A 42 20.42 38.80 -7.94
C THR A 42 18.98 38.73 -7.42
N GLU A 43 18.72 39.04 -6.14
CA GLU A 43 17.36 39.04 -5.57
C GLU A 43 16.52 40.24 -6.03
N ASP A 44 17.11 41.45 -6.09
CA ASP A 44 16.36 42.65 -6.47
C ASP A 44 16.02 42.68 -7.98
N GLN A 45 16.87 42.09 -8.81
CA GLN A 45 16.61 41.93 -10.25
C GLN A 45 15.48 40.92 -10.53
N THR A 46 15.43 39.82 -9.77
CA THR A 46 14.37 38.81 -9.93
C THR A 46 13.02 39.32 -9.42
N VAL A 47 12.99 40.14 -8.37
CA VAL A 47 11.77 40.79 -7.89
C VAL A 47 11.22 41.80 -8.91
N GLN A 48 12.09 42.60 -9.55
CA GLN A 48 11.65 43.54 -10.59
C GLN A 48 11.12 42.84 -11.84
N GLU A 49 11.74 41.74 -12.28
CA GLU A 49 11.25 40.93 -13.41
C GLU A 49 9.89 40.28 -13.12
N LEU A 50 9.68 39.78 -11.90
CA LEU A 50 8.39 39.22 -11.48
C LEU A 50 7.30 40.29 -11.40
N GLN A 51 7.65 41.50 -10.95
CA GLN A 51 6.70 42.61 -10.88
C GLN A 51 6.25 43.06 -12.27
N GLN A 52 7.17 43.13 -13.24
CA GLN A 52 6.83 43.45 -14.63
C GLN A 52 5.90 42.41 -15.26
N GLN A 53 6.14 41.11 -15.03
CA GLN A 53 5.27 40.04 -15.52
C GLN A 53 3.86 40.10 -14.94
N ILE A 54 3.72 40.53 -13.68
CA ILE A 54 2.42 40.71 -13.03
C ILE A 54 1.65 41.86 -13.69
N ASP A 55 2.33 42.96 -14.03
CA ASP A 55 1.68 44.14 -14.59
C ASP A 55 1.30 43.93 -16.06
N ASP A 56 2.09 43.18 -16.83
CA ASP A 56 1.74 42.75 -18.19
C ASP A 56 0.50 41.83 -18.20
N LEU A 57 0.43 40.89 -17.24
CA LEU A 57 -0.74 40.01 -17.08
C LEU A 57 -2.01 40.75 -16.65
N LYS A 58 -1.88 41.83 -15.87
CA LYS A 58 -3.00 42.70 -15.52
C LYS A 58 -3.49 43.49 -16.73
N ALA A 59 -2.57 43.96 -17.59
CA ALA A 59 -2.92 44.65 -18.82
C ALA A 59 -3.69 43.72 -19.79
N GLU A 60 -3.25 42.46 -19.97
CA GLU A 60 -3.99 41.45 -20.75
C GLU A 60 -5.38 41.15 -20.16
N LEU A 61 -5.51 41.17 -18.83
CA LEU A 61 -6.80 40.95 -18.16
C LEU A 61 -7.78 42.12 -18.35
N GLU A 62 -7.28 43.35 -18.43
CA GLU A 62 -8.09 44.53 -18.71
C GLU A 62 -8.44 44.66 -20.20
N GLU A 63 -7.55 44.23 -21.10
CA GLU A 63 -7.83 44.14 -22.54
C GLU A 63 -8.93 43.08 -22.82
N GLN A 64 -8.92 41.94 -22.10
CA GLN A 64 -9.99 40.93 -22.15
C GLN A 64 -11.33 41.40 -21.55
N LYS A 65 -11.33 42.43 -20.68
CA LYS A 65 -12.57 43.05 -20.16
C LYS A 65 -13.14 44.10 -21.10
N SER A 66 -12.31 44.74 -21.93
CA SER A 66 -12.74 45.80 -22.86
C SER A 66 -13.46 45.27 -24.11
N ASP A 67 -13.33 43.99 -24.46
CA ASP A 67 -13.91 43.44 -25.70
C ASP A 67 -15.35 42.90 -25.55
N THR A 68 -16.04 43.25 -24.45
CA THR A 68 -17.45 42.93 -24.25
C THR A 68 -18.31 44.19 -24.21
N THR A 69 -18.50 44.84 -25.35
CA THR A 69 -19.65 45.74 -25.57
C THR A 69 -20.07 45.69 -27.03
N THR A 70 -20.98 44.76 -27.36
CA THR A 70 -22.02 44.98 -28.39
C THR A 70 -23.21 44.08 -28.06
N THR A 71 -24.27 44.72 -27.58
CA THR A 71 -25.59 44.14 -27.37
C THR A 71 -26.16 43.64 -28.70
N THR A 72 -26.34 42.33 -28.83
CA THR A 72 -27.38 41.76 -29.68
C THR A 72 -28.10 40.70 -28.87
N THR A 73 -29.33 40.99 -28.49
CA THR A 73 -30.24 40.10 -27.77
C THR A 73 -30.44 38.82 -28.58
N THR A 74 -29.68 37.78 -28.26
CA THR A 74 -30.00 36.40 -28.64
C THR A 74 -29.96 35.59 -27.35
N THR A 75 -31.12 35.04 -26.99
CA THR A 75 -31.29 34.19 -25.81
C THR A 75 -30.53 32.89 -26.01
N THR A 76 -29.24 32.87 -25.68
CA THR A 76 -28.45 31.63 -25.65
C THR A 76 -28.63 30.99 -24.28
N THR A 77 -29.55 30.02 -24.19
CA THR A 77 -29.62 29.09 -23.06
C THR A 77 -28.25 28.43 -22.91
N THR A 78 -27.51 28.78 -21.85
CA THR A 78 -26.26 28.12 -21.49
C THR A 78 -26.61 26.70 -21.03
N SER A 79 -26.62 25.73 -21.94
CA SER A 79 -26.87 24.33 -21.58
C SER A 79 -25.70 23.83 -20.73
N THR A 80 -25.94 23.50 -19.47
CA THR A 80 -24.98 22.79 -18.63
C THR A 80 -24.55 21.51 -19.38
N PRO A 81 -23.24 21.28 -19.60
CA PRO A 81 -22.80 20.10 -20.32
C PRO A 81 -23.14 18.83 -19.53
N ASN A 82 -23.69 17.84 -20.23
CA ASN A 82 -24.00 16.51 -19.70
C ASN A 82 -22.71 15.71 -19.44
N TYR A 83 -22.49 15.25 -18.22
CA TYR A 83 -21.33 14.45 -17.84
C TYR A 83 -21.65 13.46 -16.71
N ILE A 84 -20.86 12.39 -16.65
CA ILE A 84 -20.74 11.49 -15.51
C ILE A 84 -19.27 11.09 -15.35
N SER A 85 -18.76 11.08 -14.12
CA SER A 85 -17.40 10.62 -13.80
C SER A 85 -17.40 9.84 -12.50
N VAL A 86 -16.40 8.94 -12.36
CA VAL A 86 -16.10 8.27 -11.10
C VAL A 86 -14.72 8.75 -10.66
N SER A 87 -14.65 9.29 -9.45
CA SER A 87 -13.45 9.88 -8.85
C SER A 87 -12.69 8.91 -7.95
N SER A 88 -13.39 7.93 -7.41
CA SER A 88 -12.83 6.84 -6.61
C SER A 88 -13.73 5.61 -6.75
N PRO A 89 -13.18 4.39 -6.81
CA PRO A 89 -11.74 4.09 -6.87
C PRO A 89 -11.13 4.45 -8.23
N ALA A 90 -9.79 4.50 -8.29
CA ALA A 90 -9.09 4.67 -9.57
C ALA A 90 -9.28 3.41 -10.45
N ASN A 91 -9.30 3.60 -11.76
CA ASN A 91 -9.37 2.48 -12.69
C ASN A 91 -8.19 1.52 -12.49
N ASN A 92 -8.44 0.22 -12.58
CA ASN A 92 -7.51 -0.88 -12.34
C ASN A 92 -6.99 -0.99 -10.89
N SER A 93 -7.67 -0.39 -9.91
CA SER A 93 -7.31 -0.57 -8.50
C SER A 93 -7.63 -1.98 -8.00
N THR A 94 -6.81 -2.48 -7.08
CA THR A 94 -6.99 -3.78 -6.43
C THR A 94 -7.55 -3.61 -5.02
N PHE A 95 -8.47 -4.48 -4.64
CA PHE A 95 -9.14 -4.51 -3.35
C PHE A 95 -9.11 -5.92 -2.75
N HIS A 96 -9.10 -5.96 -1.41
CA HIS A 96 -9.07 -7.18 -0.60
C HIS A 96 -10.22 -7.23 0.41
N GLU A 97 -10.91 -6.10 0.60
CA GLU A 97 -12.00 -5.93 1.57
C GLU A 97 -13.25 -5.37 0.89
N THR A 98 -14.40 -5.59 1.54
CA THR A 98 -15.70 -5.05 1.09
C THR A 98 -16.39 -4.30 2.24
N PRO A 99 -17.26 -3.32 1.96
CA PRO A 99 -17.68 -2.86 0.64
C PRO A 99 -16.69 -1.89 -0.02
N ILE A 100 -16.48 -2.05 -1.32
CA ILE A 100 -15.75 -1.08 -2.14
C ILE A 100 -16.70 0.07 -2.45
N VAL A 101 -16.30 1.30 -2.14
CA VAL A 101 -17.15 2.49 -2.30
C VAL A 101 -16.73 3.29 -3.52
N PHE A 102 -17.65 3.41 -4.48
CA PHE A 102 -17.51 4.22 -5.67
C PHE A 102 -18.12 5.60 -5.41
N ASN A 103 -17.36 6.65 -5.66
CA ASN A 103 -17.81 8.04 -5.55
C ASN A 103 -17.64 8.74 -6.89
N GLY A 104 -18.71 9.35 -7.39
CA GLY A 104 -18.71 10.02 -8.68
C GLY A 104 -19.45 11.35 -8.68
N ALA A 105 -19.25 12.09 -9.76
CA ALA A 105 -19.92 13.37 -10.03
C ALA A 105 -20.74 13.27 -11.31
N VAL A 106 -21.81 14.06 -11.39
CA VAL A 106 -22.76 14.00 -12.51
C VAL A 106 -23.44 15.35 -12.71
N SER A 107 -23.94 15.62 -13.93
CA SER A 107 -24.69 16.84 -14.21
C SER A 107 -26.02 16.92 -13.43
N PRO A 108 -26.42 18.11 -12.91
CA PRO A 108 -27.66 18.29 -12.15
C PRO A 108 -28.95 17.88 -12.89
N ASN A 109 -28.93 17.91 -14.22
CA ASN A 109 -30.07 17.51 -15.06
C ASN A 109 -30.22 15.98 -15.21
N THR A 110 -29.36 15.20 -14.55
CA THR A 110 -29.46 13.73 -14.52
C THR A 110 -30.74 13.29 -13.80
N THR A 111 -31.49 12.42 -14.46
CA THR A 111 -32.77 11.89 -13.98
C THR A 111 -32.62 10.55 -13.25
N LYS A 112 -31.64 9.73 -13.65
CA LYS A 112 -31.29 8.47 -13.01
C LYS A 112 -29.88 8.03 -13.40
N ILE A 113 -29.29 7.18 -12.56
CA ILE A 113 -28.02 6.50 -12.83
C ILE A 113 -28.25 4.99 -12.74
N VAL A 114 -27.81 4.27 -13.77
CA VAL A 114 -27.82 2.81 -13.82
C VAL A 114 -26.39 2.30 -13.83
N VAL A 115 -26.08 1.38 -12.93
CA VAL A 115 -24.78 0.71 -12.82
C VAL A 115 -24.91 -0.70 -13.33
N THR A 116 -24.07 -1.08 -14.29
CA THR A 116 -23.89 -2.47 -14.71
C THR A 116 -22.57 -2.98 -14.17
N ALA A 117 -22.60 -4.00 -13.33
CA ALA A 117 -21.43 -4.69 -12.80
C ALA A 117 -21.32 -6.07 -13.44
N SER A 118 -20.11 -6.48 -13.84
CA SER A 118 -19.86 -7.82 -14.37
C SER A 118 -18.49 -8.33 -14.01
N GLY A 119 -18.35 -9.63 -13.90
CA GLY A 119 -17.06 -10.25 -13.60
C GLY A 119 -17.10 -11.78 -13.70
N PRO A 120 -15.97 -12.45 -13.44
CA PRO A 120 -15.88 -13.89 -13.37
C PRO A 120 -16.64 -14.36 -12.13
N GLY A 121 -17.73 -15.09 -12.30
CA GLY A 121 -18.41 -15.76 -11.21
C GLY A 121 -17.81 -17.15 -10.93
N LEU A 122 -18.44 -17.85 -10.00
CA LEU A 122 -17.96 -19.15 -9.52
C LEU A 122 -18.07 -20.23 -10.61
N LEU A 123 -17.08 -21.13 -10.64
CA LEU A 123 -17.02 -22.31 -11.53
C LEU A 123 -17.07 -21.98 -13.04
N GLY A 124 -16.57 -20.81 -13.45
CA GLY A 124 -16.48 -20.41 -14.86
C GLY A 124 -17.73 -19.75 -15.43
N ASN A 125 -18.77 -19.51 -14.62
CA ASN A 125 -19.92 -18.71 -15.01
C ASN A 125 -19.65 -17.23 -14.72
N SER A 126 -19.88 -16.30 -15.65
CA SER A 126 -19.81 -14.86 -15.33
C SER A 126 -21.04 -14.40 -14.53
N TYR A 127 -20.89 -13.35 -13.73
CA TYR A 127 -22.03 -12.63 -13.16
C TYR A 127 -22.28 -11.33 -13.94
N GLN A 128 -23.54 -10.89 -13.95
CA GLN A 128 -23.94 -9.57 -14.38
C GLN A 128 -25.04 -9.05 -13.44
N ASP A 129 -24.82 -7.89 -12.86
CA ASP A 129 -25.76 -7.15 -12.04
C ASP A 129 -26.10 -5.81 -12.72
N VAL A 130 -27.38 -5.43 -12.69
CA VAL A 130 -27.86 -4.15 -13.23
C VAL A 130 -28.70 -3.47 -12.18
N TYR A 131 -28.18 -2.38 -11.62
CA TYR A 131 -28.77 -1.69 -10.49
C TYR A 131 -29.03 -0.21 -10.81
N THR A 132 -30.24 0.28 -10.51
CA THR A 132 -30.55 1.71 -10.58
C THR A 132 -30.35 2.34 -9.21
N LEU A 133 -29.58 3.43 -9.11
CA LEU A 133 -29.30 4.10 -7.84
C LEU A 133 -30.57 4.71 -7.23
N THR A 134 -31.24 3.96 -6.36
CA THR A 134 -32.54 4.36 -5.78
C THR A 134 -32.47 5.56 -4.84
N ALA A 135 -31.30 5.83 -4.25
CA ALA A 135 -31.07 6.98 -3.39
C ALA A 135 -30.79 8.28 -4.16
N PHE A 136 -30.43 8.18 -5.45
CA PHE A 136 -30.12 9.33 -6.29
C PHE A 136 -31.40 10.05 -6.72
N LYS A 137 -31.39 11.39 -6.68
CA LYS A 137 -32.50 12.24 -7.06
C LYS A 137 -32.06 13.25 -8.12
N LYS A 138 -32.99 13.63 -9.00
CA LYS A 138 -32.73 14.73 -9.95
C LYS A 138 -32.30 15.99 -9.19
N GLY A 139 -31.22 16.60 -9.65
CA GLY A 139 -30.56 17.74 -8.98
C GLY A 139 -29.35 17.35 -8.14
N ASP A 140 -29.16 16.08 -7.80
CA ASP A 140 -27.93 15.60 -7.16
C ASP A 140 -26.76 15.71 -8.13
N GLU A 141 -25.64 16.25 -7.65
CA GLU A 141 -24.41 16.44 -8.44
C GLU A 141 -23.36 15.36 -8.17
N THR A 142 -23.62 14.50 -7.17
CA THR A 142 -22.75 13.39 -6.79
C THR A 142 -23.54 12.12 -6.57
N PHE A 143 -22.86 10.98 -6.64
CA PHE A 143 -23.46 9.70 -6.35
C PHE A 143 -22.47 8.76 -5.68
N THR A 144 -23.02 7.78 -4.95
CA THR A 144 -22.27 6.69 -4.34
C THR A 144 -22.84 5.35 -4.78
N TYR A 145 -21.96 4.39 -5.05
CA TYR A 145 -22.30 2.98 -5.26
C TYR A 145 -21.40 2.09 -4.42
N ARG A 146 -21.89 0.93 -3.98
CA ARG A 146 -21.13 -0.01 -3.14
C ARG A 146 -21.08 -1.36 -3.80
N ALA A 147 -19.88 -1.90 -3.96
CA ALA A 147 -19.68 -3.28 -4.41
C ALA A 147 -19.27 -4.18 -3.23
N SER A 148 -19.89 -5.35 -3.13
CA SER A 148 -19.57 -6.38 -2.14
C SER A 148 -20.00 -7.75 -2.67
N ILE A 149 -19.30 -8.80 -2.25
CA ILE A 149 -19.69 -10.18 -2.54
C ILE A 149 -21.12 -10.44 -2.03
N ASP A 150 -21.48 -9.90 -0.87
CA ASP A 150 -22.80 -10.08 -0.26
C ASP A 150 -23.93 -9.47 -1.09
N TYR A 151 -23.61 -8.42 -1.86
CA TYR A 151 -24.53 -7.77 -2.78
C TYR A 151 -24.59 -8.47 -4.15
N LYS A 152 -23.76 -9.49 -4.37
CA LYS A 152 -23.64 -10.25 -5.64
C LYS A 152 -23.31 -9.36 -6.85
N ASN A 153 -22.66 -8.23 -6.60
CA ASN A 153 -22.20 -7.27 -7.61
C ASN A 153 -20.66 -7.16 -7.65
N LEU A 154 -19.96 -8.11 -7.03
CA LEU A 154 -18.51 -8.24 -6.95
C LEU A 154 -18.15 -9.73 -6.90
N ALA A 155 -17.08 -10.14 -7.58
CA ALA A 155 -16.51 -11.47 -7.48
C ALA A 155 -14.98 -11.43 -7.47
N TYR A 156 -14.34 -12.56 -7.13
CA TYR A 156 -12.88 -12.66 -7.18
C TYR A 156 -12.35 -12.57 -8.60
N GLY A 157 -11.34 -11.72 -8.83
CA GLY A 157 -10.73 -11.46 -10.14
C GLY A 157 -11.04 -10.05 -10.66
N SER A 158 -11.11 -9.92 -11.99
CA SER A 158 -11.37 -8.66 -12.69
C SER A 158 -12.87 -8.37 -12.74
N ASN A 159 -13.30 -7.21 -12.25
CA ASN A 159 -14.70 -6.79 -12.25
C ASN A 159 -14.84 -5.46 -12.98
N ASP A 160 -15.75 -5.42 -13.95
CA ASP A 160 -16.04 -4.25 -14.77
C ASP A 160 -17.33 -3.56 -14.30
N TYR A 161 -17.27 -2.24 -14.19
CA TYR A 161 -18.39 -1.40 -13.82
C TYR A 161 -18.63 -0.33 -14.87
N LYS A 162 -19.86 -0.27 -15.39
CA LYS A 162 -20.35 0.79 -16.28
C LYS A 162 -21.41 1.62 -15.57
N PHE A 163 -21.11 2.89 -15.37
CA PHE A 163 -22.05 3.88 -14.82
C PHE A 163 -22.69 4.65 -15.97
N THR A 164 -24.01 4.59 -16.09
CA THR A 164 -24.77 5.26 -17.15
C THR A 164 -25.73 6.29 -16.55
N ALA A 165 -25.52 7.56 -16.84
CA ALA A 165 -26.43 8.66 -16.52
C ALA A 165 -27.44 8.86 -17.65
N TYR A 166 -28.70 9.12 -17.28
CA TYR A 166 -29.77 9.49 -18.20
C TYR A 166 -30.18 10.94 -17.91
N TYR A 167 -30.11 11.81 -18.90
CA TYR A 167 -30.41 13.23 -18.75
C TYR A 167 -31.85 13.55 -19.16
N ASP A 168 -32.35 14.72 -18.76
CA ASP A 168 -33.72 15.14 -19.05
C ASP A 168 -33.97 15.54 -20.51
N ASP A 169 -32.92 15.82 -21.27
CA ASP A 169 -32.95 15.98 -22.72
C ASP A 169 -33.07 14.64 -23.49
N GLY A 170 -33.11 13.51 -22.78
CA GLY A 170 -33.22 12.16 -23.33
C GLY A 170 -31.90 11.53 -23.76
N THR A 171 -30.77 12.24 -23.64
CA THR A 171 -29.44 11.70 -23.93
C THR A 171 -28.89 10.87 -22.76
N THR A 172 -27.82 10.13 -23.00
CA THR A 172 -27.11 9.35 -21.97
C THR A 172 -25.61 9.57 -22.03
N GLY A 173 -24.95 9.54 -20.88
CA GLY A 173 -23.50 9.54 -20.75
C GLY A 173 -23.05 8.34 -19.93
N SER A 174 -21.84 7.84 -20.19
CA SER A 174 -21.31 6.72 -19.39
C SER A 174 -19.82 6.82 -19.13
N THR A 175 -19.41 6.27 -17.99
CA THR A 175 -18.02 6.01 -17.66
C THR A 175 -17.85 4.55 -17.24
N ASN A 176 -16.69 3.98 -17.54
CA ASN A 176 -16.36 2.60 -17.20
C ASN A 176 -15.10 2.55 -16.37
N LEU A 177 -15.02 1.58 -15.49
CA LEU A 177 -13.79 1.25 -14.78
C LEU A 177 -13.77 -0.23 -14.43
N THR A 178 -12.56 -0.78 -14.39
CA THR A 178 -12.28 -2.14 -13.96
C THR A 178 -11.62 -2.05 -12.58
N ILE A 179 -11.99 -2.93 -11.67
CA ILE A 179 -11.26 -3.15 -10.42
C ILE A 179 -10.94 -4.63 -10.28
N TYR A 180 -9.89 -4.92 -9.53
CA TYR A 180 -9.53 -6.28 -9.18
C TYR A 180 -9.93 -6.53 -7.73
N PHE A 181 -10.73 -7.56 -7.49
CA PHE A 181 -11.02 -8.01 -6.14
C PHE A 181 -10.36 -9.34 -5.95
N VAL A 182 -9.31 -9.40 -5.17
CA VAL A 182 -8.63 -10.66 -4.89
C VAL A 182 -9.02 -11.08 -3.48
N GLU A 183 -9.03 -12.38 -3.24
CA GLU A 183 -9.08 -12.87 -1.85
C GLU A 183 -8.01 -12.10 -1.09
N ALA A 184 -8.32 -11.66 0.13
CA ALA A 184 -7.30 -11.25 1.08
C ALA A 184 -6.41 -12.48 1.26
N GLY A 185 -5.48 -12.65 0.34
CA GLY A 185 -4.48 -13.69 0.34
C GLY A 185 -3.70 -13.33 1.56
N ALA A 186 -4.02 -14.00 2.67
CA ALA A 186 -3.40 -13.66 3.92
C ALA A 186 -1.90 -13.65 3.67
N GLU A 187 -1.35 -12.49 3.93
CA GLU A 187 -0.06 -12.08 3.43
C GLU A 187 0.97 -13.00 4.07
N MET A 188 2.05 -13.26 3.34
CA MET A 188 3.25 -13.78 3.94
C MET A 188 3.82 -12.65 4.79
N GLY A 189 3.31 -12.54 6.02
CA GLY A 189 3.58 -11.43 6.91
C GLY A 189 4.79 -11.72 7.77
N LYS A 190 5.66 -10.71 7.91
CA LYS A 190 6.92 -10.76 8.62
C LYS A 190 7.75 -12.05 8.45
N PRO A 191 8.06 -12.51 7.22
CA PRO A 191 9.34 -13.16 7.01
C PRO A 191 10.50 -12.25 7.43
N VAL A 192 11.25 -12.67 8.44
CA VAL A 192 12.56 -12.11 8.75
C VAL A 192 13.64 -13.15 8.51
N ILE A 193 14.77 -12.73 7.97
CA ILE A 193 15.90 -13.58 7.60
C ILE A 193 17.13 -13.17 8.41
N TYR A 194 17.69 -14.13 9.14
CA TYR A 194 18.96 -14.03 9.85
C TYR A 194 20.05 -14.80 9.10
N LEU A 195 21.26 -14.26 9.08
CA LEU A 195 22.43 -14.86 8.46
C LEU A 195 23.52 -15.05 9.53
N TYR A 196 24.04 -16.26 9.67
CA TYR A 196 25.09 -16.61 10.63
C TYR A 196 26.25 -17.32 9.92
N PRO A 197 27.09 -16.61 9.16
CA PRO A 197 28.29 -17.19 8.57
C PRO A 197 29.35 -17.50 9.64
N GLU A 198 30.31 -18.37 9.35
CA GLU A 198 31.41 -18.68 10.28
C GLU A 198 32.40 -17.52 10.43
N GLU A 199 32.57 -16.74 9.37
CA GLU A 199 33.36 -15.51 9.34
C GLU A 199 32.56 -14.39 8.68
N THR A 200 32.95 -13.13 8.88
CA THR A 200 32.31 -12.00 8.19
C THR A 200 32.33 -12.23 6.67
N THR A 201 31.15 -12.30 6.06
CA THR A 201 30.98 -12.75 4.67
C THR A 201 30.03 -11.84 3.93
N ASP A 202 30.38 -11.50 2.68
CA ASP A 202 29.45 -10.85 1.77
C ASP A 202 28.50 -11.90 1.18
N VAL A 203 27.21 -11.72 1.42
CA VAL A 203 26.12 -12.63 1.08
C VAL A 203 25.12 -11.92 0.18
N PHE A 204 24.80 -12.53 -0.96
CA PHE A 204 23.65 -12.15 -1.76
C PHE A 204 22.43 -12.96 -1.32
N VAL A 205 21.31 -12.28 -1.04
CA VAL A 205 20.04 -12.88 -0.63
C VAL A 205 18.91 -12.36 -1.52
N ASN A 206 18.08 -13.25 -2.06
CA ASN A 206 16.89 -12.87 -2.80
C ASN A 206 15.70 -13.77 -2.45
N VAL A 207 14.50 -13.18 -2.39
CA VAL A 207 13.23 -13.89 -2.22
C VAL A 207 12.28 -13.54 -3.36
N GLU A 208 11.52 -14.52 -3.84
CA GLU A 208 10.66 -14.35 -5.02
C GLU A 208 9.25 -14.90 -4.78
N PRO A 209 8.46 -14.33 -3.85
CA PRO A 209 7.08 -14.76 -3.63
C PRO A 209 6.27 -14.74 -4.93
N THR A 210 5.51 -15.81 -5.16
CA THR A 210 4.82 -16.08 -6.43
C THR A 210 3.82 -15.01 -6.87
N ALA A 211 3.32 -14.19 -5.95
CA ALA A 211 2.45 -13.06 -6.24
C ALA A 211 3.04 -11.69 -5.81
N GLY A 212 4.37 -11.62 -5.69
CA GLY A 212 5.12 -10.38 -5.51
C GLY A 212 5.36 -9.99 -4.05
N ILE A 213 6.29 -9.06 -3.87
CA ILE A 213 6.69 -8.47 -2.59
C ILE A 213 5.84 -7.21 -2.37
N SER A 214 5.26 -7.09 -1.19
CA SER A 214 4.50 -5.92 -0.76
C SER A 214 5.37 -4.92 -0.01
N ILE A 215 6.25 -5.41 0.87
CA ILE A 215 7.13 -4.59 1.71
C ILE A 215 8.49 -5.28 1.83
N SER A 216 9.56 -4.50 1.91
CA SER A 216 10.89 -5.01 2.29
C SER A 216 11.66 -3.95 3.06
N ASP A 217 12.48 -4.37 4.02
CA ASP A 217 13.48 -3.52 4.69
C ASP A 217 14.77 -4.32 4.94
N PRO A 218 15.91 -3.92 4.37
CA PRO A 218 16.09 -2.86 3.37
C PRO A 218 15.25 -3.09 2.10
N GLU A 219 15.15 -2.09 1.23
CA GLU A 219 14.49 -2.28 -0.07
C GLU A 219 15.23 -3.36 -0.89
N ILE A 220 14.51 -4.40 -1.33
CA ILE A 220 15.12 -5.59 -1.92
C ILE A 220 15.60 -5.43 -3.37
N GLY A 221 14.92 -4.62 -4.20
CA GLY A 221 15.29 -4.46 -5.61
C GLY A 221 15.41 -5.80 -6.37
N LYS A 222 16.66 -6.23 -6.67
CA LYS A 222 16.98 -7.52 -7.32
C LYS A 222 17.50 -8.60 -6.36
N GLY A 223 17.40 -8.33 -5.06
CA GLY A 223 18.08 -9.04 -3.98
C GLY A 223 18.99 -8.10 -3.19
N TRP A 224 19.19 -8.44 -1.91
CA TRP A 224 20.09 -7.74 -1.02
C TRP A 224 21.53 -8.22 -1.18
N ASN A 225 22.48 -7.28 -1.19
CA ASN A 225 23.89 -7.58 -0.96
C ASN A 225 24.21 -7.17 0.48
N VAL A 226 24.61 -8.15 1.29
CA VAL A 226 24.68 -8.03 2.74
C VAL A 226 26.07 -8.42 3.22
N THR A 227 26.72 -7.57 3.99
CA THR A 227 27.88 -8.01 4.79
C THR A 227 27.34 -8.59 6.10
N ALA A 228 27.40 -9.91 6.24
CA ALA A 228 26.87 -10.65 7.39
C ALA A 228 27.99 -11.03 8.36
N HIS A 229 27.78 -10.79 9.65
CA HIS A 229 28.71 -11.17 10.71
C HIS A 229 28.27 -12.45 11.43
N PRO A 230 29.22 -13.22 12.02
CA PRO A 230 28.89 -14.44 12.76
C PRO A 230 27.95 -14.25 13.96
N ASP A 231 27.88 -13.04 14.51
CA ASP A 231 26.98 -12.67 15.61
C ASP A 231 25.56 -12.29 15.14
N GLY A 232 25.28 -12.37 13.83
CA GLY A 232 24.00 -12.08 13.22
C GLY A 232 23.79 -10.61 12.82
N ARG A 233 24.76 -9.72 13.05
CA ARG A 233 24.67 -8.34 12.55
C ARG A 233 24.80 -8.31 11.03
N LEU A 234 23.90 -7.56 10.39
CA LEU A 234 23.85 -7.41 8.95
C LEU A 234 24.12 -5.96 8.56
N PHE A 235 24.91 -5.75 7.52
CA PHE A 235 25.11 -4.42 6.94
C PHE A 235 24.69 -4.41 5.48
N VAL A 236 23.83 -3.47 5.12
CA VAL A 236 23.40 -3.21 3.73
C VAL A 236 23.64 -1.73 3.47
N ASP A 237 24.45 -1.42 2.45
CA ASP A 237 24.87 -0.06 2.10
C ASP A 237 25.41 0.75 3.29
N GLY A 238 26.14 0.08 4.19
CA GLY A 238 26.76 0.68 5.37
C GLY A 238 25.82 0.92 6.56
N LYS A 239 24.54 0.59 6.44
CA LYS A 239 23.56 0.65 7.54
C LYS A 239 23.39 -0.72 8.19
N GLU A 240 23.36 -0.73 9.52
CA GLU A 240 23.16 -1.94 10.32
C GLU A 240 21.68 -2.35 10.37
N TYR A 241 21.42 -3.65 10.25
CA TYR A 241 20.11 -4.27 10.31
C TYR A 241 20.16 -5.50 11.22
N PRO A 242 19.14 -5.70 12.08
CA PRO A 242 19.08 -6.89 12.96
C PRO A 242 18.68 -8.17 12.20
N TYR A 243 18.08 -8.02 11.02
CA TYR A 243 17.63 -9.06 10.10
C TYR A 243 17.21 -8.39 8.78
N LEU A 244 17.09 -9.17 7.70
CA LEU A 244 16.38 -8.73 6.50
C LEU A 244 14.89 -9.00 6.68
N PHE A 245 14.03 -8.12 6.18
CA PHE A 245 12.58 -8.26 6.32
C PHE A 245 11.89 -8.14 4.96
N TRP A 246 10.88 -8.98 4.74
CA TRP A 246 9.97 -8.83 3.63
C TRP A 246 8.55 -9.25 4.00
N GLU A 247 7.58 -8.72 3.26
CA GLU A 247 6.21 -9.22 3.20
C GLU A 247 5.81 -9.41 1.73
N GLY A 248 4.89 -10.32 1.46
CA GLY A 248 4.44 -10.56 0.10
C GLY A 248 3.26 -11.49 -0.01
N PHE A 249 2.92 -11.85 -1.24
CA PHE A 249 1.74 -12.67 -1.52
C PHE A 249 2.13 -13.98 -2.21
N ALA A 250 1.37 -15.03 -1.90
CA ALA A 250 1.49 -16.32 -2.58
C ALA A 250 0.17 -16.67 -3.30
N ALA A 251 0.28 -17.12 -4.55
CA ALA A 251 -0.86 -17.67 -5.26
C ALA A 251 -1.15 -19.10 -4.78
N ASN A 252 -2.44 -19.46 -4.65
CA ASN A 252 -2.88 -20.82 -4.32
C ASN A 252 -2.29 -21.37 -3.00
N PHE A 253 -2.11 -20.51 -1.99
CA PHE A 253 -1.64 -20.93 -0.67
C PHE A 253 -2.60 -21.94 -0.04
N GLN A 254 -2.07 -23.08 0.40
CA GLN A 254 -2.86 -24.15 1.02
C GLN A 254 -2.44 -24.36 2.48
N THR A 255 -3.40 -24.24 3.38
CA THR A 255 -3.22 -24.56 4.80
C THR A 255 -3.27 -26.07 5.01
N PRO A 256 -2.25 -26.69 5.64
CA PRO A 256 -2.31 -28.09 6.03
C PRO A 256 -3.47 -28.38 6.98
N LYS A 257 -3.97 -29.62 6.92
CA LYS A 257 -5.07 -30.09 7.80
C LYS A 257 -4.57 -30.69 9.12
N GLU A 258 -3.31 -31.09 9.15
CA GLU A 258 -2.61 -31.51 10.36
C GLU A 258 -2.06 -30.29 11.09
N GLY A 259 -1.87 -30.40 12.40
CA GLY A 259 -1.36 -29.31 13.21
C GLY A 259 -1.62 -29.55 14.68
N PHE A 260 -1.77 -28.46 15.43
CA PHE A 260 -1.91 -28.46 16.87
C PHE A 260 -3.09 -27.58 17.25
N VAL A 261 -3.89 -28.01 18.24
CA VAL A 261 -4.91 -27.14 18.85
C VAL A 261 -4.44 -26.75 20.24
N VAL A 262 -4.20 -25.47 20.43
CA VAL A 262 -3.56 -24.89 21.62
C VAL A 262 -4.53 -23.89 22.26
N SER A 263 -4.68 -23.91 23.58
CA SER A 263 -5.46 -22.87 24.26
C SER A 263 -4.69 -21.56 24.24
N LYS A 264 -5.41 -20.43 24.23
CA LYS A 264 -4.83 -19.08 24.19
C LYS A 264 -3.70 -18.89 25.22
N GLU A 265 -3.89 -19.37 26.44
CA GLU A 265 -2.92 -19.21 27.54
C GLU A 265 -1.62 -20.00 27.31
N LYS A 266 -1.66 -21.02 26.45
CA LYS A 266 -0.52 -21.91 26.17
C LYS A 266 0.22 -21.57 24.87
N VAL A 267 -0.28 -20.63 24.06
CA VAL A 267 0.32 -20.29 22.75
C VAL A 267 1.79 -19.89 22.88
N ALA A 268 2.14 -19.06 23.86
CA ALA A 268 3.53 -18.62 24.05
C ALA A 268 4.47 -19.80 24.35
N GLY A 269 4.09 -20.66 25.31
CA GLY A 269 4.87 -21.85 25.68
C GLY A 269 4.91 -22.92 24.58
N PHE A 270 3.85 -23.01 23.76
CA PHE A 270 3.84 -23.85 22.57
C PHE A 270 4.90 -23.41 21.56
N PHE A 271 5.01 -22.10 21.28
CA PHE A 271 6.05 -21.61 20.38
C PHE A 271 7.45 -21.78 20.98
N ASP A 272 7.63 -21.62 22.30
CA ASP A 272 8.90 -21.93 22.96
C ASP A 272 9.35 -23.38 22.70
N GLU A 273 8.43 -24.34 22.88
CA GLU A 273 8.74 -25.76 22.68
C GLU A 273 8.99 -26.10 21.20
N LYS A 274 8.05 -25.73 20.31
CA LYS A 274 8.09 -26.18 18.91
C LYS A 274 9.18 -25.50 18.11
N LEU A 275 9.41 -24.20 18.30
CA LEU A 275 10.44 -23.49 17.55
C LEU A 275 11.86 -23.89 17.99
N ALA A 276 12.07 -24.13 19.29
CA ALA A 276 13.34 -24.68 19.78
C ALA A 276 13.59 -26.08 19.23
N PHE A 277 12.55 -26.93 19.17
CA PHE A 277 12.65 -28.25 18.55
C PHE A 277 13.01 -28.18 17.06
N ILE A 278 12.45 -27.21 16.31
CA ILE A 278 12.76 -27.02 14.89
C ILE A 278 14.21 -26.56 14.67
N GLY A 279 14.78 -25.79 15.61
CA GLY A 279 16.19 -25.36 15.57
C GLY A 279 16.41 -23.85 15.76
N LEU A 280 15.37 -23.08 16.10
CA LEU A 280 15.51 -21.65 16.40
C LEU A 280 16.20 -21.44 17.75
N ASN A 281 17.01 -20.40 17.85
CA ASN A 281 17.67 -19.99 19.09
C ASN A 281 16.76 -19.09 19.94
N THR A 282 17.19 -18.77 21.17
CA THR A 282 16.42 -17.97 22.11
C THR A 282 16.06 -16.58 21.58
N LYS A 283 16.96 -15.93 20.82
CA LYS A 283 16.69 -14.60 20.24
C LYS A 283 15.61 -14.68 19.16
N GLU A 284 15.76 -15.60 18.21
CA GLU A 284 14.81 -15.80 17.12
C GLU A 284 13.40 -16.14 17.65
N ILE A 285 13.31 -16.98 18.67
CA ILE A 285 12.04 -17.34 19.32
C ILE A 285 11.43 -16.12 20.03
N ALA A 286 12.24 -15.30 20.70
CA ALA A 286 11.75 -14.08 21.35
C ALA A 286 11.19 -13.09 20.31
N ASP A 287 11.94 -12.82 19.25
CA ASP A 287 11.55 -11.91 18.16
C ASP A 287 10.28 -12.42 17.43
N PHE A 288 10.17 -13.75 17.23
CA PHE A 288 8.97 -14.39 16.67
C PHE A 288 7.75 -14.18 17.56
N LYS A 289 7.88 -14.49 18.86
CA LYS A 289 6.77 -14.40 19.81
C LYS A 289 6.32 -12.96 20.04
N GLU A 290 7.25 -12.02 20.10
CA GLU A 290 6.94 -10.59 20.25
C GLU A 290 5.96 -10.12 19.18
N TYR A 291 6.11 -10.60 17.95
CA TYR A 291 5.21 -10.24 16.86
C TYR A 291 3.93 -11.10 16.82
N TRP A 292 4.06 -12.42 16.92
CA TRP A 292 2.95 -13.33 16.63
C TRP A 292 2.03 -13.59 17.81
N VAL A 293 2.54 -13.73 19.03
CA VAL A 293 1.70 -14.07 20.20
C VAL A 293 0.60 -13.03 20.45
N PRO A 294 0.85 -11.70 20.37
CA PRO A 294 -0.22 -10.71 20.55
C PRO A 294 -1.35 -10.80 19.52
N ARG A 295 -1.07 -11.36 18.33
CA ARG A 295 -2.07 -11.54 17.25
C ARG A 295 -2.96 -12.77 17.47
N LEU A 296 -2.51 -13.72 18.30
CA LEU A 296 -3.28 -14.90 18.69
C LEU A 296 -3.95 -14.65 20.05
N ASN A 297 -4.82 -13.63 20.13
CA ASN A 297 -5.50 -13.26 21.38
C ASN A 297 -7.04 -13.08 21.32
N ASP A 298 -7.66 -13.20 20.15
CA ASP A 298 -9.11 -13.04 19.92
C ASP A 298 -9.97 -14.29 20.16
N SER A 299 -9.36 -15.47 20.33
CA SER A 299 -10.04 -16.77 20.37
C SER A 299 -9.58 -17.61 21.58
N PRO A 300 -10.44 -18.47 22.16
CA PRO A 300 -10.06 -19.30 23.30
C PRO A 300 -9.07 -20.41 22.92
N TYR A 301 -9.11 -20.88 21.68
CA TYR A 301 -8.19 -21.86 21.12
C TYR A 301 -7.69 -21.42 19.75
N TYR A 302 -6.53 -21.93 19.37
CA TYR A 302 -5.95 -21.75 18.04
C TYR A 302 -5.59 -23.11 17.46
N PHE A 303 -6.04 -23.37 16.23
CA PHE A 303 -5.37 -24.32 15.36
C PHE A 303 -4.11 -23.66 14.82
N ILE A 304 -2.96 -24.30 14.99
CA ILE A 304 -1.66 -23.84 14.50
C ILE A 304 -1.05 -24.96 13.66
N THR A 305 -0.56 -24.63 12.47
CA THR A 305 0.14 -25.55 11.58
C THR A 305 1.37 -24.88 10.99
N PHE A 306 2.42 -25.65 10.76
CA PHE A 306 3.61 -25.19 10.03
C PHE A 306 3.52 -25.63 8.58
N ILE A 307 3.92 -24.77 7.65
CA ILE A 307 3.99 -25.11 6.23
C ILE A 307 5.30 -25.88 6.01
N PRO A 308 5.27 -27.09 5.40
CA PRO A 308 6.49 -27.82 5.10
C PRO A 308 7.42 -26.97 4.22
N GLU A 309 8.72 -27.01 4.50
CA GLU A 309 9.70 -26.16 3.82
C GLU A 309 9.66 -26.34 2.30
N GLU A 310 9.54 -27.57 1.82
CA GLU A 310 9.44 -27.87 0.39
C GLU A 310 8.23 -27.21 -0.28
N VAL A 311 7.11 -27.08 0.45
CA VAL A 311 5.91 -26.41 -0.03
C VAL A 311 6.12 -24.89 0.04
N PHE A 312 6.71 -24.39 1.13
CA PHE A 312 7.00 -22.97 1.28
C PHE A 312 7.97 -22.45 0.22
N ASN A 313 8.98 -23.24 -0.16
CA ASN A 313 9.91 -22.96 -1.25
C ASN A 313 9.19 -22.79 -2.60
N SER A 314 8.03 -23.44 -2.81
CA SER A 314 7.22 -23.24 -4.01
C SER A 314 6.42 -21.93 -4.00
N TYR A 315 6.15 -21.39 -2.82
CA TYR A 315 5.41 -20.12 -2.65
C TYR A 315 6.33 -18.91 -2.65
N ALA A 316 7.50 -19.02 -2.03
CA ALA A 316 8.54 -18.00 -2.02
C ALA A 316 9.93 -18.67 -2.02
N PRO A 317 10.49 -18.92 -3.20
CA PRO A 317 11.87 -19.36 -3.34
C PRO A 317 12.83 -18.39 -2.64
N LEU A 318 13.83 -18.94 -1.95
CA LEU A 318 14.91 -18.21 -1.29
C LEU A 318 16.22 -18.59 -1.97
N THR A 319 16.95 -17.60 -2.45
CA THR A 319 18.30 -17.76 -3.01
C THR A 319 19.31 -17.09 -2.09
N VAL A 320 20.35 -17.83 -1.69
CA VAL A 320 21.46 -17.33 -0.87
C VAL A 320 22.79 -17.70 -1.52
N LYS A 321 23.72 -16.75 -1.63
CA LYS A 321 25.08 -16.96 -2.16
C LYS A 321 26.12 -16.25 -1.29
N PRO A 322 27.19 -16.91 -0.81
CA PRO A 322 27.50 -18.34 -0.97
C PRO A 322 26.40 -19.24 -0.39
N ALA A 323 26.33 -20.49 -0.87
CA ALA A 323 25.31 -21.41 -0.41
C ALA A 323 25.52 -21.70 1.08
N PRO A 324 24.48 -21.58 1.93
CA PRO A 324 24.58 -21.95 3.34
C PRO A 324 24.65 -23.45 3.52
N ASP A 325 25.31 -23.86 4.60
CA ASP A 325 25.39 -25.26 5.04
C ASP A 325 24.06 -25.70 5.69
N THR A 326 23.41 -24.77 6.38
CA THR A 326 22.13 -25.00 7.05
C THR A 326 21.10 -23.94 6.66
N VAL A 327 19.89 -24.37 6.28
CA VAL A 327 18.74 -23.50 6.08
C VAL A 327 17.60 -23.98 6.98
N ILE A 328 17.02 -23.07 7.76
CA ILE A 328 15.86 -23.34 8.62
C ILE A 328 14.77 -22.34 8.25
N ARG A 329 13.72 -22.78 7.55
CA ARG A 329 12.57 -21.93 7.21
C ARG A 329 11.34 -22.34 8.00
N VAL A 330 10.82 -21.43 8.82
CA VAL A 330 9.62 -21.63 9.63
C VAL A 330 8.53 -20.68 9.17
N PHE A 331 7.54 -21.21 8.48
CA PHE A 331 6.34 -20.44 8.16
C PHE A 331 5.13 -21.13 8.76
N PHE A 332 4.34 -20.43 9.58
CA PHE A 332 3.15 -21.00 10.20
C PHE A 332 1.86 -20.33 9.71
N ASP A 333 0.78 -21.08 9.79
CA ASP A 333 -0.59 -20.61 9.63
C ASP A 333 -1.39 -20.92 10.90
N TYR A 334 -2.42 -20.13 11.17
CA TYR A 334 -3.26 -20.29 12.34
C TYR A 334 -4.72 -19.96 12.07
N LYS A 335 -5.60 -20.53 12.90
CA LYS A 335 -7.03 -20.23 12.88
C LYS A 335 -7.61 -20.24 14.29
N GLY A 336 -8.30 -19.17 14.65
CA GLY A 336 -9.08 -19.10 15.89
C GLY A 336 -10.20 -20.15 15.94
N LEU A 337 -10.41 -20.74 17.11
CA LEU A 337 -11.42 -21.76 17.37
C LEU A 337 -12.17 -21.45 18.68
N ASP A 338 -13.50 -21.58 18.66
CA ASP A 338 -14.35 -21.41 19.86
C ASP A 338 -14.22 -22.57 20.85
N SER A 339 -13.77 -23.74 20.39
CA SER A 339 -13.64 -24.93 21.22
C SER A 339 -12.51 -25.84 20.75
N LEU A 340 -12.08 -26.71 21.66
CA LEU A 340 -11.02 -27.68 21.43
C LEU A 340 -11.45 -28.68 20.35
N LYS A 341 -10.62 -28.85 19.33
CA LYS A 341 -10.89 -29.73 18.19
C LYS A 341 -9.79 -30.77 18.04
N LYS A 342 -10.17 -32.03 17.79
CA LYS A 342 -9.20 -33.07 17.44
C LYS A 342 -8.79 -32.89 15.97
N VAL A 343 -7.49 -32.77 15.75
CA VAL A 343 -6.86 -32.70 14.43
C VAL A 343 -5.78 -33.78 14.32
N PRO A 344 -5.41 -34.23 13.11
CA PRO A 344 -4.19 -35.00 12.92
C PRO A 344 -3.00 -34.18 13.44
N GLU A 345 -2.15 -34.80 14.27
CA GLU A 345 -0.98 -34.11 14.79
C GLU A 345 0.09 -34.02 13.71
N GLN A 346 0.64 -32.82 13.52
CA GLN A 346 1.69 -32.58 12.56
C GLN A 346 3.04 -33.12 13.06
N THR A 347 3.78 -33.80 12.19
CA THR A 347 5.16 -34.21 12.49
C THR A 347 6.13 -33.11 12.07
N LEU A 348 6.90 -32.58 13.02
CA LEU A 348 7.92 -31.55 12.76
C LEU A 348 9.30 -32.19 12.57
N LYS A 349 10.15 -31.54 11.78
CA LYS A 349 11.55 -31.91 11.59
C LYS A 349 12.44 -30.95 12.40
N SER A 350 13.42 -31.52 13.10
CA SER A 350 14.46 -30.76 13.81
C SER A 350 15.68 -30.54 12.91
N HIS A 351 16.35 -29.41 13.07
CA HIS A 351 17.58 -29.08 12.34
C HIS A 351 18.75 -28.86 13.32
N SER A 352 19.94 -29.38 12.97
CA SER A 352 21.20 -28.93 13.56
C SER A 352 21.68 -27.67 12.86
N ARG A 353 22.43 -26.81 13.57
CA ARG A 353 23.01 -25.58 13.02
C ARG A 353 24.50 -25.83 12.78
N ASP A 354 24.81 -26.30 11.58
CA ASP A 354 26.17 -26.63 11.16
C ASP A 354 26.63 -25.63 10.11
N GLY A 355 27.83 -25.06 10.27
CA GLY A 355 28.41 -24.09 9.33
C GLY A 355 27.60 -22.80 9.14
N PHE A 356 27.66 -22.24 7.94
CA PHE A 356 26.88 -21.04 7.59
C PHE A 356 25.38 -21.36 7.66
N THR A 357 24.71 -20.78 8.66
CA THR A 357 23.28 -21.00 8.91
C THR A 357 22.43 -19.81 8.48
N VAL A 358 21.35 -20.08 7.75
CA VAL A 358 20.29 -19.12 7.45
C VAL A 358 19.01 -19.53 8.15
N VAL A 359 18.41 -18.61 8.88
CA VAL A 359 17.10 -18.82 9.53
C VAL A 359 16.12 -17.81 8.96
N GLU A 360 15.01 -18.31 8.44
CA GLU A 360 13.87 -17.47 8.09
C GLU A 360 12.66 -17.90 8.91
N TRP A 361 11.96 -16.95 9.52
CA TRP A 361 10.65 -17.24 10.08
C TRP A 361 9.63 -16.20 9.69
N GLY A 362 8.38 -16.62 9.54
CA GLY A 362 7.24 -15.78 9.23
C GLY A 362 5.92 -16.51 9.48
N GLY A 363 4.82 -15.90 9.09
CA GLY A 363 3.52 -16.53 9.24
C GLY A 363 2.46 -15.89 8.36
N ARG A 364 1.32 -16.56 8.27
CA ARG A 364 0.19 -16.07 7.51
C ARG A 364 -0.47 -14.92 8.27
N LEU A 365 -0.40 -13.72 7.70
CA LEU A 365 -0.97 -12.50 8.26
C LEU A 365 -2.35 -12.26 7.64
N TYR A 366 -3.38 -12.44 8.46
CA TYR A 366 -4.74 -12.03 8.13
C TYR A 366 -4.85 -10.52 8.42
N ARG A 367 -5.02 -9.71 7.37
CA ARG A 367 -5.29 -8.27 7.48
C ARG A 367 -6.78 -8.01 7.51
#